data_AF-A0A257UDC4-F1
#
_entry.id   AF-A0A257UDC4-F1
#
_cell.length_a   1.000
_cell.length_b   1.000
_cell.length_c   1.000
_cell.angle_alpha   90.00
_cell.angle_beta   90.00
_cell.angle_gamma   90.00
#
_symmetry.space_group_name_H-M   'P 1'
#
loop_
_entity.id
_entity.type
_entity.pdbx_description
1 polymer ?
#
loop_
_entity_poly.entity_id
_entity_poly.type
_entity_poly.pdbx_seq_one_letter_code
_entity_poly.pdbx_strand_id
1 'polypeptide(L)'
;MVRAKNKLVAEYQRLLTANESLASAKRASRLVWRALGARVRPTTKGIVFESSSLEAATLDEHLRQAIERIGPLSVSTGHEVGGREHLRTAEQQKVRAVALEATVALKVVHLAAFRRFAESLTRASDRFALLALYFDAVGAPQNASDARMAALAATPADAHEFMTELQISWSSLIERAMLAEALELLLENYPRVPRRDLDEVNELIRQTFRHHNAASNGHSGPRERSARRRSH
;
A
#
# COMPACT_ATOMS: atom_id res chain seq x y z
N MET A 1 2.30 22.25 5.59
CA MET A 1 1.87 21.32 4.51
C MET A 1 2.39 19.89 4.73
N VAL A 2 3.68 19.69 5.00
CA VAL A 2 4.33 18.36 5.22
C VAL A 2 3.66 17.52 6.32
N ARG A 3 3.33 18.10 7.49
CA ARG A 3 2.64 17.36 8.58
C ARG A 3 1.26 16.83 8.19
N ALA A 4 0.51 17.58 7.37
CA ALA A 4 -0.81 17.15 6.90
C ALA A 4 -0.70 16.00 5.89
N LYS A 5 0.32 16.05 5.02
CA LYS A 5 0.66 14.99 4.06
C LYS A 5 1.02 13.68 4.76
N ASN A 6 1.94 13.72 5.74
CA ASN A 6 2.38 12.51 6.45
C ASN A 6 1.23 11.86 7.24
N LYS A 7 0.31 12.66 7.79
CA LYS A 7 -0.91 12.16 8.44
C LYS A 7 -1.85 11.46 7.45
N LEU A 8 -2.03 12.04 6.26
CA LEU A 8 -2.85 11.47 5.19
C LEU A 8 -2.29 10.14 4.67
N VAL A 9 -0.98 10.07 4.44
CA VAL A 9 -0.29 8.85 3.99
C VAL A 9 -0.38 7.75 5.04
N ALA A 10 -0.08 8.07 6.31
CA ALA A 10 -0.17 7.11 7.41
C ALA A 10 -1.60 6.60 7.64
N GLU A 11 -2.60 7.48 7.51
CA GLU A 11 -4.01 7.10 7.65
C GLU A 11 -4.50 6.27 6.46
N TYR A 12 -4.05 6.56 5.23
CA TYR A 12 -4.35 5.76 4.05
C TYR A 12 -3.69 4.37 4.12
N GLN A 13 -2.43 4.28 4.53
CA GLN A 13 -1.73 3.01 4.76
C GLN A 13 -2.41 2.17 5.84
N ARG A 14 -2.85 2.79 6.95
CA ARG A 14 -3.67 2.11 7.97
C ARG A 14 -4.98 1.57 7.40
N LEU A 15 -5.64 2.33 6.52
CA LEU A 15 -6.93 1.93 5.95
C LEU A 15 -6.79 0.85 4.86
N LEU A 16 -5.65 0.77 4.17
CA LEU A 16 -5.33 -0.32 3.23
C LEU A 16 -4.93 -1.62 3.94
N THR A 17 -4.27 -1.51 5.10
CA THR A 17 -3.81 -2.65 5.90
C THR A 17 -4.91 -3.20 6.82
N ALA A 18 -5.82 -2.34 7.30
CA ALA A 18 -7.05 -2.74 7.97
C ALA A 18 -8.09 -3.21 6.92
N ASN A 19 -7.85 -4.36 6.32
CA ASN A 19 -8.89 -5.10 5.59
C ASN A 19 -10.15 -5.22 6.49
N GLU A 20 -11.33 -5.19 5.86
CA GLU A 20 -12.63 -5.68 6.38
C GLU A 20 -13.74 -4.69 6.78
N SER A 21 -13.66 -3.38 6.51
CA SER A 21 -14.92 -2.60 6.57
C SER A 21 -15.11 -1.59 5.45
N LEU A 22 -16.30 -1.62 4.85
CA LEU A 22 -16.83 -0.59 3.96
C LEU A 22 -16.72 0.81 4.59
N ALA A 23 -16.74 0.91 5.92
CA ALA A 23 -16.55 2.15 6.66
C ALA A 23 -15.09 2.66 6.63
N SER A 24 -14.10 1.77 6.63
CA SER A 24 -12.67 2.09 6.46
C SER A 24 -12.42 2.61 5.05
N ALA A 25 -12.96 1.91 4.05
CA ALA A 25 -12.81 2.31 2.66
C ALA A 25 -13.56 3.63 2.35
N LYS A 26 -14.77 3.85 2.91
CA LYS A 26 -15.47 5.15 2.83
C LYS A 26 -14.71 6.29 3.54
N ARG A 27 -13.90 6.00 4.57
CA ARG A 27 -13.03 7.01 5.22
C ARG A 27 -11.81 7.32 4.34
N ALA A 28 -11.20 6.30 3.76
CA ALA A 28 -10.09 6.45 2.81
C ALA A 28 -10.51 7.29 1.61
N SER A 29 -11.70 7.03 1.01
CA SER A 29 -12.27 7.85 -0.06
C SER A 29 -12.32 9.32 0.34
N ARG A 30 -12.90 9.62 1.50
CA ARG A 30 -13.12 11.00 1.95
C ARG A 30 -11.81 11.75 2.17
N LEU A 31 -10.78 11.05 2.64
CA LEU A 31 -9.45 11.62 2.83
C LEU A 31 -8.79 11.95 1.48
N VAL A 32 -8.83 11.02 0.53
CA VAL A 32 -8.29 11.23 -0.83
C VAL A 32 -9.02 12.39 -1.52
N TRP A 33 -10.35 12.42 -1.46
CA TRP A 33 -11.14 13.48 -2.09
C TRP A 33 -10.92 14.87 -1.46
N ARG A 34 -10.76 14.94 -0.14
CA ARG A 34 -10.37 16.20 0.54
C ARG A 34 -8.97 16.65 0.13
N ALA A 35 -8.03 15.72 -0.02
CA ALA A 35 -6.67 16.04 -0.48
C ALA A 35 -6.66 16.57 -1.93
N LEU A 36 -7.57 16.09 -2.77
CA LEU A 36 -7.79 16.56 -4.15
C LEU A 36 -8.60 17.87 -4.23
N GLY A 37 -8.99 18.47 -3.11
CA GLY A 37 -9.77 19.72 -3.09
C GLY A 37 -11.25 19.56 -3.46
N ALA A 38 -11.76 18.33 -3.58
CA ALA A 38 -13.17 18.08 -3.86
C ALA A 38 -14.04 18.33 -2.61
N ARG A 39 -15.22 18.93 -2.80
CA ARG A 39 -16.18 19.12 -1.71
C ARG A 39 -16.95 17.81 -1.51
N VAL A 40 -16.82 17.23 -0.32
CA VAL A 40 -17.58 16.05 0.07
C VAL A 40 -18.80 16.48 0.87
N ARG A 41 -20.01 16.22 0.37
CA ARG A 41 -21.26 16.48 1.09
C ARG A 41 -21.95 15.16 1.49
N PRO A 42 -22.21 14.91 2.78
CA PRO A 42 -23.08 13.81 3.17
C PRO A 42 -24.53 14.14 2.81
N THR A 43 -25.25 13.18 2.23
CA THR A 43 -26.68 13.28 1.87
C THR A 43 -27.46 12.11 2.47
N THR A 44 -28.79 12.22 2.51
CA THR A 44 -29.70 11.17 2.98
C THR A 44 -29.66 9.89 2.13
N LYS A 45 -29.14 9.96 0.89
CA LYS A 45 -28.97 8.79 -0.01
C LYS A 45 -27.54 8.25 -0.04
N GLY A 46 -26.58 8.87 0.67
CA GLY A 46 -25.17 8.49 0.61
C GLY A 46 -24.22 9.70 0.61
N ILE A 47 -22.96 9.48 0.28
CA ILE A 47 -21.96 10.55 0.18
C ILE A 47 -21.97 11.03 -1.27
N VAL A 48 -22.13 12.34 -1.49
CA VAL A 48 -22.04 12.97 -2.81
C VAL A 48 -20.72 13.74 -2.89
N PHE A 49 -19.98 13.51 -3.97
CA PHE A 49 -18.71 14.16 -4.24
C PHE A 49 -18.92 15.25 -5.29
N GLU A 50 -18.89 16.52 -4.87
CA GLU A 50 -18.94 17.66 -5.80
C GLU A 50 -17.51 17.91 -6.32
N SER A 51 -17.29 17.58 -7.59
CA SER A 51 -16.06 17.90 -8.32
C SER A 51 -16.42 18.56 -9.65
N SER A 52 -15.68 19.62 -10.01
CA SER A 52 -15.80 20.32 -11.29
C SER A 52 -15.09 19.60 -12.44
N SER A 53 -14.40 18.47 -12.19
CA SER A 53 -13.76 17.70 -13.26
C SER A 53 -14.68 16.59 -13.80
N LEU A 54 -14.80 16.53 -15.13
CA LEU A 54 -15.53 15.49 -15.88
C LEU A 54 -15.13 14.06 -15.45
N GLU A 55 -13.90 13.92 -14.99
CA GLU A 55 -13.29 12.66 -14.59
C GLU A 55 -13.66 12.21 -13.17
N ALA A 56 -13.96 13.16 -12.28
CA ALA A 56 -14.46 12.83 -10.96
C ALA A 56 -15.93 12.42 -11.00
N ALA A 57 -16.70 12.98 -11.94
CA ALA A 57 -18.07 12.54 -12.23
C ALA A 57 -18.09 11.08 -12.75
N THR A 58 -17.11 10.69 -13.57
CA THR A 58 -16.98 9.29 -14.02
C THR A 58 -16.53 8.36 -12.91
N LEU A 59 -15.66 8.81 -12.00
CA LEU A 59 -15.27 8.04 -10.83
C LEU A 59 -16.43 7.85 -9.83
N ASP A 60 -17.22 8.92 -9.61
CA ASP A 60 -18.41 8.91 -8.77
C ASP A 60 -19.50 8.00 -9.36
N GLU A 61 -19.68 8.03 -10.69
CA GLU A 61 -20.60 7.15 -11.40
C GLU A 61 -20.20 5.67 -11.29
N HIS A 62 -18.92 5.32 -11.46
CA HIS A 62 -18.47 3.94 -11.25
C HIS A 62 -18.66 3.48 -9.80
N LEU A 63 -18.39 4.36 -8.82
CA LEU A 63 -18.60 4.06 -7.41
C LEU A 63 -20.09 3.86 -7.11
N ARG A 64 -20.95 4.70 -7.72
CA ARG A 64 -22.39 4.64 -7.59
C ARG A 64 -22.96 3.38 -8.23
N GLN A 65 -22.52 3.01 -9.43
CA GLN A 65 -22.91 1.76 -10.09
C GLN A 65 -22.48 0.54 -9.29
N ALA A 66 -21.28 0.57 -8.70
CA ALA A 66 -20.83 -0.50 -7.80
C ALA A 66 -21.71 -0.59 -6.55
N ILE A 67 -22.11 0.54 -5.96
CA ILE A 67 -23.00 0.59 -4.79
C ILE A 67 -24.44 0.17 -5.14
N GLU A 68 -24.97 0.57 -6.30
CA GLU A 68 -26.31 0.21 -6.77
C GLU A 68 -26.41 -1.29 -7.09
N ARG A 69 -25.34 -1.91 -7.61
CA ARG A 69 -25.25 -3.37 -7.80
C ARG A 69 -25.29 -4.16 -6.49
N ILE A 70 -24.94 -3.53 -5.36
CA ILE A 70 -25.05 -4.17 -4.03
C ILE A 70 -26.52 -4.26 -3.58
N GLY A 71 -27.38 -3.36 -4.08
CA GLY A 71 -28.80 -3.31 -3.73
C GLY A 71 -29.08 -2.99 -2.25
N PRO A 72 -30.32 -2.60 -1.89
CA PRO A 72 -30.73 -2.57 -0.50
C PRO A 72 -30.82 -4.00 0.02
N LEU A 73 -29.90 -4.39 0.91
CA LEU A 73 -29.97 -5.62 1.70
C LEU A 73 -31.25 -5.59 2.54
N SER A 74 -32.36 -6.03 1.95
CA SER A 74 -33.63 -6.14 2.64
C SER A 74 -33.56 -7.40 3.50
N VAL A 75 -33.30 -7.22 4.79
CA VAL A 75 -33.43 -8.27 5.79
C VAL A 75 -34.90 -8.67 5.84
N SER A 76 -35.26 -9.71 5.09
CA SER A 76 -36.60 -10.31 5.17
C SER A 76 -36.74 -11.03 6.51
N THR A 77 -37.30 -10.34 7.50
CA THR A 77 -37.80 -10.94 8.74
C THR A 77 -39.08 -11.70 8.43
N GLY A 78 -38.96 -12.91 7.90
CA GLY A 78 -40.07 -13.86 7.76
C GLY A 78 -39.80 -15.12 8.58
N HIS A 79 -40.76 -15.55 9.39
CA HIS A 79 -40.78 -16.78 10.17
C HIS A 79 -41.21 -17.96 9.29
N GLU A 80 -40.31 -18.89 8.91
CA GLU A 80 -40.63 -20.30 8.62
C GLU A 80 -39.37 -21.13 8.88
N VAL A 81 -39.55 -22.19 9.65
CA VAL A 81 -38.50 -23.05 10.19
C VAL A 81 -38.63 -24.39 9.47
N GLY A 82 -37.59 -24.85 8.78
CA GLY A 82 -37.53 -26.21 8.24
C GLY A 82 -36.63 -26.42 7.01
N GLY A 83 -36.69 -25.53 6.01
CA GLY A 83 -35.91 -25.68 4.75
C GLY A 83 -34.87 -24.58 4.50
N ARG A 84 -34.65 -23.68 5.47
CA ARG A 84 -34.00 -22.38 5.25
C ARG A 84 -32.50 -22.30 5.54
N GLU A 85 -31.87 -23.34 6.08
CA GLU A 85 -30.43 -23.27 6.35
C GLU A 85 -29.59 -23.26 5.06
N HIS A 86 -29.92 -24.09 4.07
CA HIS A 86 -29.21 -24.10 2.78
C HIS A 86 -29.50 -22.86 1.91
N LEU A 87 -30.68 -22.28 2.03
CA LEU A 87 -31.02 -21.01 1.36
C LEU A 87 -30.32 -19.82 2.03
N ARG A 88 -30.19 -19.82 3.37
CA ARG A 88 -29.42 -18.80 4.11
C ARG A 88 -27.93 -18.83 3.80
N THR A 89 -27.34 -20.01 3.61
CA THR A 89 -25.92 -20.11 3.24
C THR A 89 -25.66 -19.63 1.82
N ALA A 90 -26.53 -19.95 0.87
CA ALA A 90 -26.44 -19.43 -0.51
C ALA A 90 -26.62 -17.90 -0.57
N GLU A 91 -27.58 -17.35 0.19
CA GLU A 91 -27.81 -15.91 0.26
C GLU A 91 -26.64 -15.18 0.94
N GLN A 92 -26.09 -15.72 2.03
CA GLN A 92 -24.90 -15.18 2.69
C GLN A 92 -23.66 -15.22 1.79
N GLN A 93 -23.47 -16.30 1.01
CA GLN A 93 -22.38 -16.39 0.05
C GLN A 93 -22.52 -15.34 -1.05
N LYS A 94 -23.75 -15.13 -1.57
CA LYS A 94 -24.03 -14.09 -2.56
C LYS A 94 -23.73 -12.68 -2.03
N VAL A 95 -24.16 -12.37 -0.80
CA VAL A 95 -23.85 -11.07 -0.15
C VAL A 95 -22.35 -10.89 0.05
N ARG A 96 -21.62 -11.93 0.46
CA ARG A 96 -20.16 -11.88 0.60
C ARG A 96 -19.44 -11.65 -0.72
N ALA A 97 -19.87 -12.33 -1.79
CA ALA A 97 -19.29 -12.16 -3.12
C ALA A 97 -19.47 -10.71 -3.62
N VAL A 98 -20.68 -10.17 -3.49
CA VAL A 98 -21.00 -8.79 -3.85
C VAL A 98 -20.20 -7.77 -3.01
N ALA A 99 -20.06 -8.01 -1.70
CA ALA A 99 -19.26 -7.15 -0.83
C ALA A 99 -17.76 -7.18 -1.18
N LEU A 100 -17.24 -8.36 -1.57
CA LEU A 100 -15.87 -8.52 -2.03
C LEU A 100 -15.63 -7.76 -3.34
N GLU A 101 -16.52 -7.94 -4.33
CA GLU A 101 -16.46 -7.20 -5.61
C GLU A 101 -16.48 -5.68 -5.40
N ALA A 102 -17.38 -5.20 -4.54
CA ALA A 102 -17.46 -3.78 -4.20
C ALA A 102 -16.18 -3.26 -3.52
N THR A 103 -15.58 -4.08 -2.65
CA THR A 103 -14.33 -3.73 -1.98
C THR A 103 -13.17 -3.65 -2.97
N VAL A 104 -13.10 -4.60 -3.91
CA VAL A 104 -12.09 -4.60 -4.99
C VAL A 104 -12.27 -3.38 -5.88
N ALA A 105 -13.49 -3.08 -6.34
CA ALA A 105 -13.77 -1.91 -7.16
C ALA A 105 -13.37 -0.60 -6.46
N LEU A 106 -13.71 -0.49 -5.17
CA LEU A 106 -13.36 0.67 -4.36
C LEU A 106 -11.84 0.84 -4.20
N LYS A 107 -11.11 -0.27 -4.01
CA LYS A 107 -9.63 -0.26 -3.97
C LYS A 107 -9.04 0.23 -5.29
N VAL A 108 -9.55 -0.22 -6.44
CA VAL A 108 -9.11 0.23 -7.77
C VAL A 108 -9.30 1.74 -7.92
N VAL A 109 -10.46 2.25 -7.53
CA VAL A 109 -10.79 3.68 -7.57
C VAL A 109 -9.84 4.50 -6.69
N HIS A 110 -9.55 4.04 -5.47
CA HIS A 110 -8.61 4.75 -4.58
C HIS A 110 -7.19 4.77 -5.09
N LEU A 111 -6.71 3.64 -5.63
CA LEU A 111 -5.38 3.56 -6.20
C LEU A 111 -5.24 4.48 -7.42
N ALA A 112 -6.26 4.57 -8.27
CA ALA A 112 -6.28 5.49 -9.40
C ALA A 112 -6.26 6.96 -8.95
N ALA A 113 -7.08 7.32 -7.96
CA ALA A 113 -7.09 8.68 -7.41
C ALA A 113 -5.78 9.04 -6.71
N PHE A 114 -5.19 8.10 -5.96
CA PHE A 114 -3.90 8.26 -5.30
C PHE A 114 -2.75 8.46 -6.30
N ARG A 115 -2.72 7.67 -7.37
CA ARG A 115 -1.74 7.83 -8.46
C ARG A 115 -1.82 9.23 -9.07
N ARG A 116 -3.03 9.68 -9.40
CA ARG A 116 -3.26 11.02 -9.97
C ARG A 116 -2.83 12.13 -9.03
N PHE A 117 -3.14 11.98 -7.74
CA PHE A 117 -2.64 12.91 -6.72
C PHE A 117 -1.11 12.96 -6.71
N ALA A 118 -0.44 11.81 -6.72
CA ALA A 118 1.01 11.73 -6.78
C ALA A 118 1.57 12.44 -8.03
N GLU A 119 1.00 12.14 -9.21
CA GLU A 119 1.40 12.74 -10.49
C GLU A 119 1.20 14.27 -10.54
N SER A 120 0.24 14.81 -9.79
CA SER A 120 -0.03 16.24 -9.71
C SER A 120 0.99 17.03 -8.87
N LEU A 121 1.84 16.36 -8.09
CA LEU A 121 2.82 17.04 -7.25
C LEU A 121 3.96 17.64 -8.10
N THR A 122 4.27 18.91 -7.82
CA THR A 122 5.30 19.67 -8.54
C THR A 122 6.72 19.27 -8.15
N ARG A 123 6.96 18.97 -6.86
CA ARG A 123 8.27 18.54 -6.36
C ARG A 123 8.51 17.09 -6.78
N ALA A 124 9.56 16.85 -7.56
CA ALA A 124 9.86 15.54 -8.13
C ALA A 124 10.09 14.47 -7.06
N SER A 125 10.82 14.77 -5.97
CA SER A 125 11.04 13.83 -4.87
C SER A 125 9.73 13.36 -4.25
N ASP A 126 8.83 14.30 -3.95
CA ASP A 126 7.51 14.01 -3.38
C ASP A 126 6.63 13.18 -4.32
N ARG A 127 6.64 13.50 -5.61
CA ARG A 127 5.89 12.76 -6.63
C ARG A 127 6.37 11.31 -6.69
N PHE A 128 7.68 11.11 -6.81
CA PHE A 128 8.25 9.77 -6.95
C PHE A 128 8.12 8.94 -5.68
N ALA A 129 8.27 9.54 -4.49
CA ALA A 129 8.05 8.86 -3.22
C ALA A 129 6.60 8.34 -3.10
N LEU A 130 5.60 9.13 -3.51
CA LEU A 130 4.22 8.66 -3.51
C LEU A 130 3.94 7.61 -4.61
N LEU A 131 4.55 7.75 -5.79
CA LEU A 131 4.43 6.74 -6.84
C LEU A 131 5.02 5.38 -6.42
N ALA A 132 6.11 5.38 -5.64
CA ALA A 132 6.64 4.15 -5.06
C ALA A 132 5.60 3.42 -4.19
N LEU A 133 4.93 4.15 -3.29
CA LEU A 133 3.87 3.60 -2.45
C LEU A 133 2.68 3.08 -3.27
N TYR A 134 2.34 3.76 -4.37
CA TYR A 134 1.33 3.27 -5.31
C TYR A 134 1.75 1.92 -5.91
N PHE A 135 2.98 1.83 -6.40
CA PHE A 135 3.50 0.62 -7.04
C PHE A 135 3.63 -0.56 -6.08
N ASP A 136 4.00 -0.32 -4.82
CA ASP A 136 3.91 -1.35 -3.77
C ASP A 136 2.48 -1.87 -3.64
N ALA A 137 1.51 -0.96 -3.56
CA ALA A 137 0.11 -1.32 -3.32
C ALA A 137 -0.56 -2.07 -4.50
N VAL A 138 -0.07 -1.89 -5.72
CA VAL A 138 -0.52 -2.63 -6.91
C VAL A 138 0.32 -3.88 -7.21
N GLY A 139 1.31 -4.20 -6.37
CA GLY A 139 2.17 -5.38 -6.57
C GLY A 139 3.08 -5.25 -7.79
N ALA A 140 3.56 -4.04 -8.09
CA ALA A 140 4.52 -3.75 -9.16
C ALA A 140 5.89 -3.37 -8.56
N PRO A 141 6.62 -4.33 -7.99
CA PRO A 141 7.68 -4.02 -7.05
C PRO A 141 8.94 -3.47 -7.76
N GLN A 142 9.16 -3.78 -9.04
CA GLN A 142 10.23 -3.14 -9.83
C GLN A 142 9.97 -1.64 -10.01
N ASN A 143 8.77 -1.27 -10.46
CA ASN A 143 8.38 0.12 -10.61
C ASN A 143 8.44 0.89 -9.28
N ALA A 144 8.15 0.20 -8.16
CA ALA A 144 8.30 0.80 -6.83
C ALA A 144 9.76 1.12 -6.52
N SER A 145 10.69 0.20 -6.78
CA SER A 145 12.13 0.45 -6.66
C SER A 145 12.59 1.61 -7.54
N ASP A 146 12.23 1.59 -8.82
CA ASP A 146 12.62 2.64 -9.78
C ASP A 146 12.11 4.03 -9.33
N ALA A 147 10.87 4.09 -8.83
CA ALA A 147 10.30 5.32 -8.29
C ALA A 147 11.04 5.78 -7.01
N ARG A 148 11.44 4.87 -6.11
CA ARG A 148 12.26 5.25 -4.93
C ARG A 148 13.63 5.79 -5.33
N MET A 149 14.29 5.17 -6.32
CA MET A 149 15.56 5.66 -6.86
C MET A 149 15.40 7.07 -7.43
N ALA A 150 14.33 7.31 -8.20
CA ALA A 150 14.02 8.62 -8.73
C ALA A 150 13.71 9.65 -7.62
N ALA A 151 13.05 9.24 -6.53
CA ALA A 151 12.79 10.09 -5.37
C ALA A 151 14.08 10.51 -4.66
N LEU A 152 14.98 9.56 -4.42
CA LEU A 152 16.28 9.78 -3.79
C LEU A 152 17.21 10.64 -4.66
N ALA A 153 17.22 10.40 -5.98
CA ALA A 153 17.96 11.23 -6.93
C ALA A 153 17.46 12.68 -6.93
N ALA A 154 16.14 12.88 -6.85
CA ALA A 154 15.51 14.20 -6.81
C ALA A 154 15.60 14.89 -5.43
N THR A 155 16.01 14.16 -4.37
CA THR A 155 16.14 14.72 -3.02
C THR A 155 17.54 15.33 -2.86
N PRO A 156 17.66 16.63 -2.53
CA PRO A 156 18.94 17.25 -2.24
C PRO A 156 19.64 16.56 -1.08
N ALA A 157 20.96 16.36 -1.18
CA ALA A 157 21.69 15.56 -0.20
C ALA A 157 21.85 16.24 1.17
N ASP A 158 21.72 17.56 1.21
CA ASP A 158 21.69 18.39 2.41
C ASP A 158 20.31 18.44 3.08
N ALA A 159 19.27 17.97 2.38
CA ALA A 159 17.93 17.89 2.94
C ALA A 159 17.87 16.81 4.02
N HIS A 160 17.21 17.13 5.14
CA HIS A 160 16.94 16.17 6.21
C HIS A 160 16.24 14.90 5.71
N GLU A 161 15.46 15.03 4.63
CA GLU A 161 14.68 13.96 4.00
C GLU A 161 15.58 12.94 3.26
N PHE A 162 16.81 13.29 2.90
CA PHE A 162 17.70 12.44 2.09
C PHE A 162 18.01 11.09 2.76
N MET A 163 18.47 11.13 4.02
CA MET A 163 18.79 9.91 4.77
C MET A 163 17.55 9.05 5.00
N THR A 164 16.40 9.67 5.24
CA THR A 164 15.13 8.96 5.37
C THR A 164 14.75 8.24 4.08
N GLU A 165 14.84 8.89 2.93
CA GLU A 165 14.55 8.26 1.63
C GLU A 165 15.56 7.15 1.29
N LEU A 166 16.84 7.33 1.62
CA LEU A 166 17.88 6.31 1.44
C LEU A 166 17.57 5.06 2.29
N GLN A 167 17.21 5.26 3.57
CA GLN A 167 16.83 4.17 4.47
C GLN A 167 15.57 3.44 4.01
N ILE A 168 14.51 4.17 3.63
CA ILE A 168 13.27 3.57 3.13
C ILE A 168 13.56 2.72 1.88
N SER A 169 14.38 3.24 0.97
CA SER A 169 14.78 2.55 -0.26
C SER A 169 15.58 1.28 0.06
N TRP A 170 16.55 1.39 0.95
CA TRP A 170 17.36 0.27 1.40
C TRP A 170 16.52 -0.81 2.10
N SER A 171 15.68 -0.44 3.07
CA SER A 171 14.83 -1.38 3.80
C SER A 171 13.90 -2.15 2.87
N SER A 172 13.31 -1.47 1.87
CA SER A 172 12.45 -2.14 0.89
C SER A 172 13.20 -3.20 0.06
N LEU A 173 14.48 -2.95 -0.29
CA LEU A 173 15.30 -3.93 -1.01
C LEU A 173 15.68 -5.12 -0.12
N ILE A 174 16.03 -4.87 1.15
CA ILE A 174 16.32 -5.92 2.14
C ILE A 174 15.09 -6.83 2.37
N GLU A 175 13.91 -6.25 2.56
CA GLU A 175 12.65 -6.99 2.76
C GLU A 175 12.32 -7.92 1.58
N ARG A 176 12.81 -7.58 0.39
CA ARG A 176 12.64 -8.36 -0.84
C ARG A 176 13.81 -9.30 -1.13
N ALA A 177 14.77 -9.42 -0.21
CA ALA A 177 16.00 -10.19 -0.37
C ALA A 177 16.89 -9.74 -1.56
N MET A 178 16.75 -8.48 -2.01
CA MET A 178 17.54 -7.87 -3.08
C MET A 178 18.80 -7.22 -2.49
N LEU A 179 19.70 -8.05 -1.96
CA LEU A 179 20.84 -7.61 -1.15
C LEU A 179 21.93 -6.91 -1.97
N ALA A 180 22.12 -7.32 -3.23
CA ALA A 180 23.11 -6.71 -4.11
C ALA A 180 22.70 -5.28 -4.46
N GLU A 181 21.44 -5.11 -4.85
CA GLU A 181 20.84 -3.82 -5.17
C GLU A 181 20.80 -2.89 -3.95
N ALA A 182 20.54 -3.45 -2.76
CA ALA A 182 20.60 -2.69 -1.51
C ALA A 182 22.02 -2.16 -1.23
N LEU A 183 23.06 -2.94 -1.51
CA LEU A 183 24.44 -2.51 -1.36
C LEU A 183 24.84 -1.49 -2.41
N GLU A 184 24.49 -1.72 -3.69
CA GLU A 184 24.73 -0.80 -4.79
C GLU A 184 24.10 0.58 -4.50
N LEU A 185 22.85 0.61 -4.06
CA LEU A 185 22.16 1.82 -3.61
C LEU A 185 22.99 2.64 -2.60
N LEU A 186 23.51 1.97 -1.56
CA LEU A 186 24.29 2.63 -0.51
C LEU A 186 25.63 3.16 -1.05
N LEU A 187 26.31 2.38 -1.90
CA LEU A 187 27.61 2.75 -2.46
C LEU A 187 27.50 3.90 -3.47
N GLU A 188 26.48 3.88 -4.33
CA GLU A 188 26.22 4.96 -5.31
C GLU A 188 25.90 6.29 -4.63
N ASN A 189 25.20 6.25 -3.49
CA ASN A 189 24.82 7.44 -2.75
C ASN A 189 25.84 7.85 -1.69
N TYR A 190 26.83 7.01 -1.38
CA TYR A 190 27.90 7.30 -0.41
C TYR A 190 28.57 8.66 -0.64
N PRO A 191 28.93 9.08 -1.88
CA PRO A 191 29.57 10.37 -2.11
C PRO A 191 28.67 11.58 -1.82
N ARG A 192 27.35 11.38 -1.81
CA ARG A 192 26.36 12.44 -1.57
C ARG A 192 26.10 12.62 -0.07
N VAL A 193 26.36 11.60 0.74
CA VAL A 193 26.02 11.60 2.18
C VAL A 193 26.91 12.60 2.93
N PRO A 194 26.32 13.53 3.71
CA PRO A 194 27.09 14.43 4.55
C PRO A 194 27.97 13.67 5.54
N ARG A 195 29.16 14.19 5.84
CA ARG A 195 30.12 13.52 6.76
C ARG A 195 29.51 13.12 8.11
N ARG A 196 28.59 13.94 8.63
CA ARG A 196 27.87 13.68 9.90
C ARG A 196 26.97 12.45 9.87
N ASP A 197 26.55 12.00 8.68
CA ASP A 197 25.57 10.92 8.48
C ASP A 197 26.27 9.65 7.93
N LEU A 198 27.59 9.67 7.73
CA LEU A 198 28.37 8.52 7.22
C LEU A 198 28.34 7.30 8.14
N ASP A 199 28.30 7.52 9.46
CA ASP A 199 28.22 6.42 10.43
C ASP A 199 26.92 5.62 10.28
N GLU A 200 25.83 6.30 9.93
CA GLU A 200 24.54 5.67 9.68
C GLU A 200 24.58 4.81 8.41
N VAL A 201 25.16 5.33 7.32
CA VAL A 201 25.35 4.55 6.08
C VAL A 201 26.27 3.35 6.30
N ASN A 202 27.36 3.53 7.06
CA ASN A 202 28.26 2.43 7.41
C ASN A 202 27.53 1.33 8.18
N GLU A 203 26.58 1.68 9.06
CA GLU A 203 25.77 0.68 9.76
C GLU A 203 24.80 -0.04 8.82
N LEU A 204 24.16 0.65 7.87
CA LEU A 204 23.31 0.01 6.85
C LEU A 204 24.10 -0.99 5.99
N ILE A 205 25.34 -0.65 5.62
CA ILE A 205 26.25 -1.57 4.90
C ILE A 205 26.50 -2.83 5.74
N ARG A 206 26.84 -2.67 7.03
CA ARG A 206 27.05 -3.81 7.94
C ARG A 206 25.79 -4.66 8.09
N GLN A 207 24.62 -4.04 8.23
CA GLN A 207 23.35 -4.75 8.32
C GLN A 207 23.08 -5.58 7.05
N THR A 208 23.36 -5.04 5.87
CA THR A 208 23.23 -5.77 4.58
C THR A 208 24.03 -7.08 4.59
N PHE A 209 25.28 -7.05 5.06
CA PHE A 209 26.09 -8.27 5.20
C PHE A 209 25.56 -9.23 6.26
N ARG A 210 25.03 -8.73 7.38
CA ARG A 210 24.40 -9.59 8.41
C ARG A 210 23.18 -10.33 7.83
N HIS A 211 22.34 -9.64 7.05
CA HIS A 211 21.19 -10.27 6.37
C HIS A 211 21.64 -11.33 5.36
N HIS A 212 22.69 -11.07 4.59
CA HIS A 212 23.27 -12.06 3.68
C HIS A 212 23.73 -13.33 4.42
N ASN A 213 24.50 -13.17 5.51
CA ASN A 213 25.00 -14.29 6.29
C ASN A 213 23.88 -15.09 6.95
N ALA A 214 22.84 -14.43 7.44
CA ALA A 214 21.67 -15.08 8.02
C ALA A 214 20.91 -15.93 6.98
N ALA A 215 20.71 -15.41 5.77
CA ALA A 215 20.08 -16.15 4.68
C ALA A 215 20.88 -17.40 4.28
N SER A 216 22.20 -17.28 4.21
CA SER A 216 23.12 -18.39 3.88
C SER A 216 23.16 -19.47 4.97
N ASN A 217 23.07 -19.09 6.25
CA ASN A 217 23.09 -20.03 7.38
C ASN A 217 21.74 -20.73 7.59
N GLY A 218 20.62 -20.11 7.23
CA GLY A 218 19.28 -20.70 7.33
C GLY A 218 19.00 -21.83 6.33
N HIS A 219 19.79 -21.94 5.25
CA HIS A 219 19.67 -23.02 4.25
C HIS A 219 20.48 -24.27 4.59
N SER A 220 21.27 -24.24 5.67
CA SER A 220 21.95 -25.40 6.24
C SER A 220 21.09 -26.05 7.32
N GLY A 221 19.92 -26.56 6.93
CA GLY A 221 19.13 -27.44 7.79
C GLY A 221 19.96 -28.65 8.23
N PRO A 222 19.66 -29.26 9.38
CA PRO A 222 20.42 -30.40 9.89
C PRO A 222 20.35 -31.51 8.85
N ARG A 223 21.46 -31.76 8.14
CA ARG A 223 21.64 -33.00 7.39
C ARG A 223 21.43 -34.13 8.38
N GLU A 224 20.26 -34.75 8.32
CA GLU A 224 19.91 -35.96 9.05
C GLU A 224 21.08 -36.91 8.96
N ARG A 225 21.79 -37.07 10.09
CA ARG A 225 22.68 -38.19 10.32
C ARG A 225 21.80 -39.42 10.57
N SER A 226 21.01 -39.80 9.58
CA SER A 226 20.32 -41.09 9.50
C SER A 226 21.29 -42.12 8.95
N ALA A 227 22.39 -42.34 9.67
CA ALA A 227 23.30 -43.45 9.40
C ALA A 227 23.75 -44.06 10.72
N ARG A 228 23.48 -45.37 10.85
CA ARG A 228 23.98 -46.32 11.86
C ARG A 228 23.26 -46.35 13.21
N ARG A 229 22.13 -47.07 13.25
CA ARG A 229 21.90 -48.12 14.26
C ARG A 229 21.14 -49.30 13.64
N ARG A 230 21.89 -50.25 13.07
CA ARG A 230 21.48 -51.65 12.97
C ARG A 230 22.69 -52.50 13.28
N SER A 231 22.82 -52.82 14.56
CA SER A 231 23.65 -53.88 15.09
C SER A 231 22.85 -54.41 16.28
N HIS A 232 22.05 -55.44 16.01
CA HIS A 232 21.84 -56.62 16.85
C HIS A 232 20.92 -57.58 16.09
#